data_AF-A0A7W0XLR6-F1
#
_entry.id   AF-A0A7W0XLR6-F1
#
_cell.length_a   1.000
_cell.length_b   1.000
_cell.length_c   1.000
_cell.angle_alpha   90.00
_cell.angle_beta   90.00
_cell.angle_gamma   90.00
#
_symmetry.space_group_name_H-M   'P 1'
#
loop_
_entity.id
_entity.type
_entity.pdbx_description
1 polymer ?
#
loop_
_entity_poly.entity_id
_entity_poly.type
_entity_poly.pdbx_seq_one_letter_code
_entity_poly.pdbx_strand_id
1 'polypeptide(L)'
;FAVPANTLVVADTVGFHARGFSARPTVRVEIWTYGRRNPFLPWSGLDIGSVPGIAERRIPWMWQARDFLQKRGLMGQPWRDVGRLRPPDPPGRTIA
;
A
#
# COMPACT_ATOMS: atom_id res chain seq x y z
N PHE A 1 -21.02 -12.61 -6.69
CA PHE A 1 -21.80 -12.80 -5.45
C PHE A 1 -21.73 -11.54 -4.61
N ALA A 2 -22.75 -11.24 -3.80
CA ALA A 2 -22.73 -10.09 -2.90
C ALA A 2 -22.77 -10.58 -1.44
N VAL A 3 -22.06 -9.88 -0.56
CA VAL A 3 -22.05 -10.15 0.89
C VAL A 3 -22.62 -8.97 1.66
N PRO A 4 -23.17 -9.18 2.87
CA PRO A 4 -23.50 -8.08 3.78
C PRO A 4 -22.28 -7.20 4.09
N ALA A 5 -22.53 -5.96 4.50
CA ALA A 5 -21.48 -5.08 5.00
C ALA A 5 -20.75 -5.71 6.20
N ASN A 6 -19.47 -5.38 6.37
CA ASN A 6 -18.58 -5.91 7.42
C ASN A 6 -18.32 -7.43 7.34
N THR A 7 -18.49 -8.03 6.15
CA THR A 7 -18.09 -9.42 5.90
C THR A 7 -16.62 -9.50 5.51
N LEU A 8 -15.84 -10.35 6.19
CA LEU A 8 -14.50 -10.72 5.74
C LEU A 8 -14.60 -11.76 4.61
N VAL A 9 -14.03 -11.45 3.46
CA VAL A 9 -13.89 -12.38 2.34
C VAL A 9 -12.43 -12.75 2.21
N VAL A 10 -12.11 -14.05 2.33
CA VAL A 10 -10.79 -14.61 2.03
C VAL A 10 -10.90 -15.38 0.73
N ALA A 11 -10.08 -15.02 -0.26
CA ALA A 11 -10.10 -15.64 -1.57
C ALA A 11 -8.67 -15.79 -2.11
N ASP A 12 -8.40 -16.90 -2.80
CA ASP A 12 -7.26 -16.97 -3.71
C ASP A 12 -7.58 -16.12 -4.94
N THR A 13 -6.79 -15.08 -5.18
CA THR A 13 -7.00 -14.15 -6.28
C THR A 13 -6.14 -14.43 -7.50
N VAL A 14 -5.43 -15.57 -7.54
CA VAL A 14 -4.62 -15.97 -8.69
C VAL A 14 -5.49 -15.99 -9.96
N GLY A 15 -5.07 -15.21 -10.97
CA GLY A 15 -5.77 -15.12 -12.25
C GLY A 15 -6.88 -14.07 -12.34
N PHE A 16 -7.27 -13.40 -11.24
CA PHE A 16 -8.23 -12.29 -11.31
C PHE A 16 -7.55 -10.99 -11.77
N HIS A 17 -7.84 -10.57 -13.00
CA HIS A 17 -7.29 -9.34 -13.59
C HIS A 17 -8.34 -8.24 -13.81
N ALA A 18 -9.62 -8.56 -13.65
CA ALA A 18 -10.72 -7.64 -13.85
C ALA A 18 -11.69 -7.67 -12.66
N ARG A 19 -12.40 -6.56 -12.49
CA ARG A 19 -13.44 -6.38 -11.48
C ARG A 19 -14.80 -6.36 -12.17
N GLY A 20 -15.83 -6.89 -11.52
CA GLY A 20 -17.20 -6.81 -12.00
C GLY A 20 -17.78 -5.39 -11.89
N PHE A 21 -18.84 -5.13 -12.66
CA PHE A 21 -19.58 -3.87 -12.58
C PHE A 21 -20.31 -3.71 -11.24
N SER A 22 -20.42 -2.47 -10.77
CA SER A 22 -21.26 -2.15 -9.61
C SER A 22 -22.73 -2.08 -10.01
N ALA A 23 -23.62 -2.67 -9.22
CA ALA A 23 -25.06 -2.61 -9.46
C ALA A 23 -25.69 -1.22 -9.20
N ARG A 24 -24.98 -0.35 -8.47
CA ARG A 24 -25.42 1.02 -8.13
C ARG A 24 -24.22 1.96 -7.99
N PRO A 25 -24.40 3.29 -8.07
CA PRO A 25 -23.35 4.25 -7.73
C PRO A 25 -22.75 3.93 -6.35
N THR A 26 -21.43 3.74 -6.29
CA THR A 26 -20.71 3.31 -5.08
C THR A 26 -19.28 3.83 -5.10
N VAL A 27 -18.79 4.29 -3.95
CA VAL A 27 -17.37 4.54 -3.71
C VAL A 27 -16.77 3.26 -3.12
N ARG A 28 -15.81 2.65 -3.83
CA ARG A 28 -15.07 1.49 -3.32
C ARG A 28 -13.71 1.96 -2.85
N VAL A 29 -13.40 1.67 -1.60
CA VAL A 29 -12.06 1.87 -1.05
C VAL A 29 -11.39 0.52 -0.88
N GLU A 30 -10.15 0.41 -1.36
CA GLU A 30 -9.37 -0.82 -1.33
C GLU A 30 -8.02 -0.52 -0.70
N ILE A 31 -7.66 -1.28 0.33
CA ILE A 31 -6.31 -1.28 0.88
C ILE A 31 -5.61 -2.49 0.27
N TRP A 32 -4.67 -2.23 -0.63
CA TRP A 32 -3.87 -3.28 -1.24
C TRP A 32 -2.52 -3.37 -0.53
N THR A 33 -2.14 -4.58 -0.15
CA THR A 33 -0.81 -4.87 0.40
C THR A 33 -0.25 -6.08 -0.28
N TYR A 34 1.08 -6.16 -0.32
CA TYR A 34 1.76 -7.25 -0.98
C TYR A 34 2.99 -7.66 -0.19
N GLY A 35 3.04 -8.95 0.16
CA GLY A 35 3.99 -9.50 1.13
C GLY A 35 4.91 -10.57 0.55
N ARG A 36 5.33 -10.46 -0.72
CA ARG A 36 6.36 -11.38 -1.26
C ARG A 36 7.77 -10.85 -0.97
N ARG A 37 8.68 -11.77 -0.66
CA ARG A 37 10.12 -11.50 -0.77
C ARG A 37 10.53 -11.40 -2.22
N ASN A 38 11.50 -10.53 -2.54
CA ASN A 38 12.04 -10.45 -3.89
C ASN A 38 12.55 -11.84 -4.34
N PRO A 39 11.97 -12.45 -5.40
CA PRO A 39 12.32 -13.81 -5.81
C PRO A 39 13.69 -13.89 -6.48
N PHE A 40 14.32 -12.74 -6.78
CA PHE A 40 15.64 -12.67 -7.43
C PHE A 40 16.79 -12.46 -6.43
N LEU A 41 16.56 -12.66 -5.13
CA LEU A 41 17.64 -12.60 -4.16
C LEU A 41 18.52 -13.85 -4.28
N PRO A 42 19.85 -13.70 -4.28
CA PRO A 42 20.78 -14.82 -4.43
C PRO A 42 20.76 -15.82 -3.26
N TRP A 43 20.16 -15.48 -2.12
CA TRP A 43 19.95 -16.37 -0.99
C TRP A 43 18.68 -16.01 -0.17
N SER A 44 18.12 -17.00 0.52
CA SER A 44 16.90 -16.89 1.34
C SER A 44 17.15 -16.43 2.79
N GLY A 45 18.41 -16.37 3.24
CA GLY A 45 18.80 -15.95 4.59
C GLY A 45 19.01 -14.44 4.78
N LEU A 46 19.34 -14.05 6.02
CA LEU A 46 19.87 -12.73 6.42
C LEU A 46 19.05 -11.50 5.97
N ASP A 47 17.73 -11.62 5.97
CA ASP A 47 16.87 -10.46 5.73
C ASP A 47 16.75 -9.62 7.00
N ILE A 48 17.63 -8.62 7.13
CA ILE A 48 17.61 -7.63 8.21
C ILE A 48 16.23 -6.96 8.32
N GLY A 49 15.57 -6.74 7.18
CA GLY A 49 14.22 -6.18 7.14
C GLY A 49 13.14 -7.09 7.72
N SER A 50 13.44 -8.36 7.99
CA SER A 50 12.53 -9.33 8.61
C SER A 50 12.88 -9.66 10.07
N VAL A 51 13.90 -9.01 10.65
CA VAL A 51 14.25 -9.17 12.07
C VAL A 51 13.21 -8.48 12.97
N PRO A 52 12.73 -9.12 14.06
CA PRO A 52 11.83 -8.47 15.02
C PRO A 52 12.39 -7.14 15.54
N GLY A 53 11.54 -6.13 15.64
CA GLY A 53 11.92 -4.75 16.00
C GLY A 53 12.31 -3.88 14.80
N ILE A 54 12.81 -4.47 13.71
CA ILE A 54 13.07 -3.80 12.43
C ILE A 54 11.88 -3.94 11.49
N ALA A 55 11.32 -5.15 11.40
CA ALA A 55 10.26 -5.49 10.45
C ALA A 55 9.02 -4.58 10.56
N GLU A 56 8.66 -4.18 11.77
CA GLU A 56 7.51 -3.36 12.09
C GLU A 56 7.74 -1.88 11.78
N ARG A 57 9.02 -1.46 11.73
CA ARG A 57 9.43 -0.05 11.56
C ARG A 57 9.94 0.25 10.16
N ARG A 58 10.23 -0.77 9.36
CA ARG A 58 10.85 -0.65 8.02
C ARG A 58 10.06 0.24 7.07
N ILE A 59 8.72 0.19 7.09
CA ILE A 59 7.89 0.97 6.16
C ILE A 59 7.95 2.47 6.51
N PRO A 60 7.65 2.91 7.76
CA PRO A 60 7.86 4.30 8.15
C PRO A 60 9.26 4.83 7.84
N TRP A 61 10.30 4.06 8.13
CA TRP A 61 11.69 4.47 7.83
C TRP A 61 11.96 4.60 6.33
N MET A 62 11.44 3.68 5.52
CA MET A 62 11.54 3.76 4.07
C MET A 62 10.90 5.05 3.54
N TRP A 63 9.72 5.42 4.04
CA TRP A 63 9.04 6.65 3.63
C TRP A 63 9.84 7.88 4.03
N GLN A 64 10.30 7.95 5.28
CA GLN A 64 11.15 9.06 5.76
C GLN A 64 12.44 9.22 4.95
N ALA A 65 13.11 8.12 4.62
CA ALA A 65 14.31 8.13 3.80
C ALA A 65 14.04 8.66 2.39
N ARG A 66 12.93 8.25 1.77
CA ARG A 66 12.51 8.74 0.44
C ARG A 66 12.17 10.23 0.46
N ASP A 67 11.46 10.70 1.48
CA ASP A 67 11.13 12.12 1.64
C ASP A 67 12.40 12.97 1.83
N PHE A 68 13.36 12.46 2.60
CA PHE A 68 14.66 13.11 2.76
C PHE A 68 15.44 13.20 1.44
N LEU A 69 15.54 12.09 0.70
CA LEU A 69 16.24 12.04 -0.59
C LEU A 69 15.57 12.94 -1.65
N GLN A 70 14.24 13.04 -1.63
CA GLN A 70 13.49 13.97 -2.48
C GLN A 70 13.84 15.42 -2.16
N LYS A 71 13.86 15.81 -0.88
CA LYS A 71 14.26 17.16 -0.44
C LYS A 71 15.69 17.50 -0.86
N ARG A 72 16.56 16.50 -1.02
CA ARG A 72 17.94 16.65 -1.50
C ARG A 72 18.08 16.57 -3.02
N GLY A 73 16.99 16.37 -3.76
CA GLY A 73 17.02 16.22 -5.22
C GLY A 73 17.67 14.93 -5.73
N LEU A 74 17.91 13.96 -4.85
CA LEU A 74 18.64 12.72 -5.18
C LEU A 74 17.73 11.62 -5.73
N MET A 75 16.45 11.63 -5.34
CA MET A 75 15.50 10.60 -5.78
C MET A 75 14.06 11.11 -5.71
N GLY A 76 13.21 10.65 -6.63
CA GLY A 76 11.79 11.00 -6.62
C GLY A 76 10.99 10.26 -5.55
N GLN A 77 9.96 10.92 -5.04
CA GLN A 77 8.94 10.34 -4.16
C GLN A 77 7.57 10.48 -4.85
N PRO A 78 6.93 9.37 -5.29
CA PRO A 78 5.64 9.44 -5.96
C PRO A 78 4.47 9.77 -5.02
N TRP A 79 4.64 9.54 -3.71
CA TRP A 79 3.61 9.77 -2.69
C TRP A 79 3.79 11.12 -2.01
N ARG A 80 2.69 11.82 -1.74
CA ARG A 80 2.71 13.07 -0.97
C ARG A 80 1.97 12.86 0.35
N ASP A 81 2.47 13.50 1.40
CA ASP A 81 1.73 13.60 2.64
C ASP A 81 0.48 14.47 2.41
N VAL A 82 -0.68 13.89 2.68
CA VAL A 82 -2.00 14.55 2.57
C VAL A 82 -2.66 14.71 3.94
N GLY A 83 -1.92 14.48 5.02
CA GLY A 83 -2.41 14.47 6.38
C GLY A 83 -3.35 13.31 6.66
N ARG A 84 -4.21 13.49 7.67
CA ARG A 84 -5.14 12.45 8.13
C ARG A 84 -6.46 12.54 7.35
N LEU A 85 -6.73 11.51 6.55
CA LEU A 85 -7.96 11.35 5.78
C LEU A 85 -8.71 10.08 6.21
N ARG A 86 -10.02 10.07 6.07
CA ARG A 86 -10.80 8.82 6.06
C ARG A 86 -10.68 8.17 4.69
N PRO A 87 -10.80 6.83 4.60
CA PRO A 87 -10.68 6.13 3.33
C PRO A 87 -11.53 6.67 2.15
N PRO A 88 -12.79 7.14 2.35
CA PRO A 88 -13.59 7.70 1.26
C PRO A 88 -13.42 9.21 1.07
N ASP A 89 -12.64 9.89 1.92
CA ASP A 89 -12.45 11.33 1.76
C ASP A 89 -11.73 11.60 0.43
N PRO A 90 -12.15 12.63 -0.32
CA PRO A 90 -11.41 13.02 -1.51
C PRO A 90 -9.98 13.39 -1.10
N PRO A 91 -8.96 13.10 -1.94
CA PRO A 91 -7.62 13.60 -1.69
C PRO A 91 -7.71 15.11 -1.49
N GLY A 92 -7.21 15.60 -0.35
CA GLY A 92 -7.26 17.03 -0.04
C GLY A 92 -6.70 17.81 -1.22
N ARG A 93 -7.49 18.77 -1.75
CA ARG A 93 -7.03 19.68 -2.80
C ARG A 93 -5.77 20.37 -2.30
N THR A 94 -4.60 19.90 -2.71
CA THR A 94 -3.42 20.75 -2.73
C THR A 94 -3.59 21.64 -3.95
N ILE A 95 -4.17 22.82 -3.75
CA ILE A 95 -4.08 23.90 -4.73
C ILE A 95 -2.59 24.24 -4.78
N ALA A 96 -1.98 24.07 -5.95
CA ALA A 96 -0.62 24.51 -6.23
C ALA A 96 -0.58 26.05 -6.28
#